data_AF-A0A7L5AD25-F1
#
_entry.id   AF-A0A7L5AD25-F1
#
_cell.length_a   1.000
_cell.length_b   1.000
_cell.length_c   1.000
_cell.angle_alpha   90.00
_cell.angle_beta   90.00
_cell.angle_gamma   90.00
#
_symmetry.space_group_name_H-M   'P 1'
#
loop_
_entity.id
_entity.type
_entity.pdbx_description
1 polymer ?
#
loop_
_entity_poly.entity_id
_entity_poly.type
_entity_poly.pdbx_seq_one_letter_code
_entity_poly.pdbx_strand_id
1 'polypeptide(L)'
;MDYTAAGSTWTDSGRLARLSTDVRALRPHDLISVVIAENLSASTDGTVKNSRASNANSSISGLIGTLHAGNALQNLINQTSASGLNAQGQSETNSSLSTVLGGQVIEVLSNGTLVIEAARQVEFAQQTQTIILRGLVRPEDISQQNQILSTAISSLELEVKGKGIVNDYTHRQNALVRFLQNILVF
;
A
#
# COMPACT_ATOMS: atom_id res chain seq x y z
N MET A 1 -25.21 39.38 -15.71
CA MET A 1 -25.10 40.74 -16.28
C MET A 1 -23.65 41.13 -16.13
N ASP A 2 -22.84 40.85 -17.14
CA ASP A 2 -21.41 41.17 -17.12
C ASP A 2 -21.24 42.65 -17.45
N TYR A 3 -20.91 43.47 -16.44
CA TYR A 3 -20.64 44.90 -16.60
C TYR A 3 -19.15 45.13 -16.85
N THR A 4 -18.61 44.59 -17.95
CA THR A 4 -17.28 44.99 -18.43
C THR A 4 -17.46 46.04 -19.51
N ALA A 5 -17.14 47.29 -19.19
CA ALA A 5 -17.11 48.36 -20.19
C ALA A 5 -16.01 48.04 -21.22
N ALA A 6 -16.31 48.18 -22.51
CA ALA A 6 -15.34 47.92 -23.56
C ALA A 6 -14.05 48.74 -23.33
N GLY A 7 -12.94 48.06 -23.07
CA GLY A 7 -11.65 48.68 -22.73
C GLY A 7 -11.25 48.63 -21.24
N SER A 8 -12.08 48.08 -20.34
CA SER A 8 -11.71 47.92 -18.93
C SER A 8 -10.72 46.76 -18.74
N THR A 9 -9.60 47.00 -18.06
CA THR A 9 -8.70 45.94 -17.54
C THR A 9 -9.21 45.33 -16.22
N TRP A 10 -10.25 45.94 -15.63
CA TRP A 10 -10.89 45.43 -14.43
C TRP A 10 -11.68 44.15 -14.73
N THR A 11 -11.49 43.17 -13.87
CA THR A 11 -12.29 41.94 -13.83
C THR A 11 -12.78 41.78 -12.41
N ASP A 12 -14.10 41.68 -12.20
CA ASP A 12 -14.69 41.50 -10.87
C ASP A 12 -14.24 40.18 -10.22
N SER A 13 -13.99 39.19 -11.08
CA SER A 13 -13.31 37.94 -10.76
C SER A 13 -11.79 38.04 -10.97
N GLY A 14 -11.15 39.20 -10.81
CA GLY A 14 -9.70 39.38 -10.91
C GLY A 14 -8.95 38.96 -9.63
N ARG A 15 -7.66 38.62 -9.70
CA ARG A 15 -6.87 38.31 -8.48
C ARG A 15 -6.78 39.50 -7.52
N LEU A 16 -6.76 40.72 -8.07
CA LEU A 16 -6.68 41.97 -7.33
C LEU A 16 -8.06 42.57 -6.99
N ALA A 17 -9.16 41.89 -7.37
CA ALA A 17 -10.51 42.40 -7.13
C ALA A 17 -10.92 42.29 -5.65
N ARG A 18 -10.26 41.41 -4.89
CA ARG A 18 -10.54 41.21 -3.46
C ARG A 18 -9.52 41.95 -2.62
N LEU A 19 -9.86 43.18 -2.21
CA LEU A 19 -9.00 44.02 -1.36
C LEU A 19 -9.00 43.60 0.12
N SER A 20 -10.01 42.85 0.56
CA SER A 20 -10.21 42.45 1.95
C SER A 20 -9.92 40.98 2.24
N THR A 21 -9.71 40.15 1.21
CA THR A 21 -9.41 38.74 1.38
C THR A 21 -7.97 38.45 1.00
N ASP A 22 -7.36 37.56 1.76
CA ASP A 22 -6.03 37.06 1.48
C ASP A 22 -5.92 36.38 0.10
N VAL A 23 -4.77 36.51 -0.56
CA VAL A 23 -4.56 36.01 -1.91
C VAL A 23 -4.16 34.53 -1.82
N ARG A 24 -5.15 33.64 -1.94
CA ARG A 24 -4.97 32.19 -1.91
C ARG A 24 -5.44 31.52 -3.19
N ALA A 25 -5.00 30.28 -3.41
CA ALA A 25 -5.46 29.43 -4.49
C ALA A 25 -6.97 29.16 -4.34
N LEU A 26 -7.73 29.62 -5.31
CA LEU A 26 -9.20 29.61 -5.29
C LEU A 26 -9.81 29.27 -6.66
N ARG A 27 -8.98 29.21 -7.71
CA ARG A 27 -9.41 29.06 -9.09
C ARG A 27 -8.73 27.86 -9.72
N PRO A 28 -9.34 27.28 -10.77
CA PRO A 28 -8.65 26.31 -11.61
C PRO A 28 -7.30 26.86 -12.08
N HIS A 29 -6.29 26.00 -12.10
CA HIS A 29 -4.90 26.28 -12.43
C HIS A 29 -4.14 27.17 -11.43
N ASP A 30 -4.70 27.48 -10.26
CA ASP A 30 -3.92 28.07 -9.19
C ASP A 30 -2.94 27.04 -8.61
N LEU A 31 -1.68 27.45 -8.46
CA LEU A 31 -0.62 26.61 -7.91
C LEU A 31 -0.72 26.49 -6.40
N ILE A 32 -0.46 25.29 -5.90
CA ILE A 32 -0.43 24.97 -4.47
C ILE A 32 0.78 24.09 -4.15
N SER A 33 1.15 24.08 -2.87
CA SER A 33 2.19 23.21 -2.34
C SER A 33 1.57 22.29 -1.29
N VAL A 34 1.61 20.99 -1.54
CA VAL A 34 1.10 19.97 -0.63
C VAL A 34 2.24 19.43 0.21
N VAL A 35 2.16 19.64 1.52
CA VAL A 35 3.09 19.10 2.50
C VAL A 35 2.56 17.74 2.96
N ILE A 36 3.27 16.69 2.61
CA ILE A 36 2.90 15.30 2.89
C ILE A 36 3.72 14.83 4.09
N ALA A 37 3.03 14.34 5.11
CA ALA A 37 3.63 13.72 6.28
C ALA A 37 2.83 12.47 6.66
N GLU A 38 3.05 11.38 5.93
CA GLU A 38 2.30 10.12 6.10
C GLU A 38 3.16 9.08 6.81
N ASN A 39 2.61 8.47 7.86
CA ASN A 39 3.21 7.33 8.55
C ASN A 39 2.27 6.12 8.38
N LEU A 40 2.68 5.14 7.58
CA LEU A 40 1.96 3.90 7.34
C LEU A 40 2.59 2.77 8.17
N SER A 41 1.92 2.38 9.24
CA SER A 41 2.22 1.16 9.99
C SER A 41 1.22 0.07 9.61
N ALA A 42 1.71 -0.98 8.95
CA ALA A 42 0.93 -2.17 8.64
C ALA A 42 1.52 -3.36 9.40
N SER A 43 0.75 -3.94 10.32
CA SER A 43 1.10 -5.20 10.98
C SER A 43 0.19 -6.30 10.46
N THR A 44 0.78 -7.38 9.93
CA THR A 44 0.08 -8.58 9.49
C THR A 44 0.44 -9.72 10.43
N ASP A 45 -0.51 -10.12 11.28
CA ASP A 45 -0.41 -11.30 12.13
C ASP A 45 -1.00 -12.53 11.41
N GLY A 46 -0.14 -13.42 10.92
CA GLY A 46 -0.51 -14.67 10.27
C GLY A 46 -0.28 -15.86 11.19
N THR A 47 -1.35 -16.44 11.73
CA THR A 47 -1.27 -17.73 12.45
C THR A 47 -1.76 -18.87 11.57
N VAL A 48 -0.83 -19.70 11.10
CA VAL A 48 -1.15 -20.89 10.29
C VAL A 48 -1.12 -22.10 11.22
N LYS A 49 -2.30 -22.59 11.62
CA LYS A 49 -2.45 -23.89 12.29
C LYS A 49 -2.70 -24.97 11.25
N ASN A 50 -1.69 -25.77 10.92
CA ASN A 50 -1.85 -26.92 10.05
C ASN A 50 -1.87 -28.21 10.89
N SER A 51 -3.07 -28.76 11.07
CA SER A 51 -3.31 -30.03 11.74
C SER A 51 -3.47 -31.12 10.68
N ARG A 52 -2.42 -31.90 10.42
CA ARG A 52 -2.52 -33.12 9.60
C ARG A 52 -2.71 -34.33 10.51
N ALA A 53 -3.96 -34.72 10.73
CA ALA A 53 -4.27 -36.03 11.30
C ALA A 53 -4.12 -37.10 10.22
N SER A 54 -2.99 -37.79 10.19
CA SER A 54 -2.74 -38.88 9.25
C SER A 54 -3.49 -40.14 9.73
N ASN A 55 -4.69 -40.38 9.19
CA ASN A 55 -5.48 -41.57 9.48
C ASN A 55 -4.95 -42.79 8.70
N ALA A 56 -3.70 -43.18 8.95
CA ALA A 56 -3.10 -44.39 8.37
C ALA A 56 -3.52 -45.69 9.10
N ASN A 57 -4.44 -45.59 10.07
CA ASN A 57 -4.84 -46.73 10.90
C ASN A 57 -5.88 -47.65 10.24
N SER A 58 -6.56 -47.20 9.17
CA SER A 58 -7.68 -47.95 8.60
C SER A 58 -7.29 -49.00 7.56
N SER A 59 -6.09 -48.96 6.99
CA SER A 59 -5.62 -49.94 5.98
C SER A 59 -4.81 -51.09 6.58
N ILE A 60 -4.24 -50.90 7.78
CA ILE A 60 -3.42 -51.91 8.47
C ILE A 60 -4.30 -52.93 9.20
N SER A 61 -5.47 -52.52 9.70
CA SER A 61 -6.40 -53.44 10.39
C SER A 61 -7.00 -54.50 9.44
N GLY A 62 -7.15 -54.20 8.14
CA GLY A 62 -7.57 -55.17 7.13
C GLY A 62 -6.47 -56.15 6.69
N LEU A 63 -5.20 -55.80 6.90
CA LEU A 63 -4.05 -56.63 6.51
C LEU A 63 -3.55 -57.53 7.65
N ILE A 64 -3.68 -57.09 8.90
CA ILE A 64 -3.31 -57.85 10.11
C ILE A 64 -4.13 -59.15 10.27
N GLY A 65 -5.34 -59.23 9.71
CA GLY A 65 -6.14 -60.47 9.72
C GLY A 65 -5.59 -61.60 8.83
N THR A 66 -4.56 -61.33 8.00
CA THR A 66 -4.12 -62.26 6.94
C THR A 66 -2.65 -62.70 7.01
N LEU A 67 -1.82 -62.12 7.89
CA LEU A 67 -0.39 -62.41 7.90
C LEU A 67 0.08 -62.94 9.27
N HIS A 68 0.65 -64.15 9.23
CA HIS A 68 1.16 -64.88 10.39
C HIS A 68 2.36 -64.18 11.04
N ALA A 69 2.48 -64.42 12.35
CA ALA A 69 3.47 -63.85 13.27
C ALA A 69 4.92 -63.93 12.78
N GLY A 70 5.58 -62.78 12.69
CA GLY A 70 6.97 -62.64 12.29
C GLY A 70 7.55 -61.26 12.58
N ASN A 71 7.66 -60.93 13.88
CA ASN A 71 8.67 -60.08 14.56
C ASN A 71 9.35 -58.85 13.89
N ALA A 72 8.78 -58.21 12.87
CA ALA A 72 9.31 -56.92 12.35
C ALA A 72 8.28 -55.80 12.29
N LEU A 73 6.98 -56.13 12.16
CA LEU A 73 5.90 -55.14 11.97
C LEU A 73 5.38 -54.52 13.28
N GLN A 74 5.58 -55.18 14.43
CA GLN A 74 5.04 -54.71 15.70
C GLN A 74 5.74 -53.42 16.21
N ASN A 75 7.01 -53.22 15.87
CA ASN A 75 7.75 -52.00 16.25
C ASN A 75 7.44 -50.78 15.37
N LEU A 76 6.83 -50.98 14.20
CA LEU A 76 6.43 -49.89 13.31
C LEU A 76 5.06 -49.31 13.69
N ILE A 77 4.20 -50.13 14.31
CA ILE A 77 2.82 -49.77 14.70
C ILE A 77 2.76 -48.80 15.89
N ASN A 78 3.84 -48.68 16.68
CA ASN A 78 3.90 -47.74 17.81
C ASN A 78 4.40 -46.33 17.44
N GLN A 79 4.74 -46.06 16.18
CA GLN A 79 5.07 -44.70 15.73
C GLN A 79 3.81 -43.98 15.25
N THR A 80 2.94 -43.61 16.17
CA THR A 80 1.88 -42.63 15.93
C THR A 80 2.50 -41.23 15.83
N SER A 81 2.95 -40.87 14.62
CA SER A 81 3.47 -39.53 14.33
C SER A 81 2.32 -38.52 14.19
N ALA A 82 1.92 -37.91 15.30
CA ALA A 82 1.07 -36.72 15.31
C ALA A 82 1.93 -35.47 15.06
N SER A 83 2.16 -35.12 13.79
CA SER A 83 2.86 -33.89 13.44
C SER A 83 1.84 -32.74 13.31
N GLY A 84 1.77 -31.89 14.35
CA GLY A 84 1.06 -30.61 14.31
C GLY A 84 2.06 -29.48 14.08
N LEU A 85 1.96 -28.78 12.95
CA LEU A 85 2.79 -27.60 12.69
C LEU A 85 1.98 -26.34 13.04
N ASN A 86 2.36 -25.70 14.14
CA ASN A 86 1.90 -24.35 14.47
C ASN A 86 2.96 -23.37 13.98
N ALA A 87 2.65 -22.63 12.91
CA ALA A 87 3.50 -21.56 12.40
C ALA A 87 2.85 -20.20 12.71
N GLN A 88 3.46 -19.45 13.62
CA GLN A 88 3.16 -18.04 13.86
C GLN A 88 4.13 -17.21 13.00
N GLY A 89 3.61 -16.43 12.07
CA GLY A 89 4.37 -15.43 11.31
C GLY A 89 3.82 -14.04 11.59
N GLN A 90 4.63 -13.17 12.19
CA GLN A 90 4.32 -11.75 12.36
C GLN A 90 5.14 -10.97 11.34
N SER A 91 4.47 -10.18 10.51
CA SER A 91 5.12 -9.30 9.54
C SER A 91 4.70 -7.86 9.81
N GLU A 92 5.63 -7.07 10.36
CA GLU A 92 5.46 -5.64 10.55
C GLU A 92 6.13 -4.88 9.41
N THR A 93 5.37 -4.03 8.72
CA THR A 93 5.86 -3.13 7.68
C THR A 93 5.60 -1.70 8.13
N ASN A 94 6.67 -0.98 8.47
CA ASN A 94 6.62 0.43 8.82
C ASN A 94 7.20 1.26 7.67
N SER A 95 6.41 2.16 7.10
CA SER A 95 6.81 3.06 6.02
C SER A 95 6.45 4.50 6.39
N SER A 96 7.40 5.43 6.28
CA SER A 96 7.14 6.86 6.48
C SER A 96 7.49 7.63 5.21
N LEU A 97 6.66 8.64 4.89
CA LEU A 97 6.83 9.51 3.75
C LEU A 97 6.67 10.96 4.18
N SER A 98 7.76 11.73 4.07
CA SER A 98 7.77 13.17 4.31
C SER A 98 8.29 13.88 3.07
N THR A 99 7.43 14.62 2.38
CA THR A 99 7.80 15.35 1.16
C THR A 99 6.88 16.53 0.90
N VAL A 100 7.33 17.48 0.09
CA VAL A 100 6.52 18.63 -0.32
C VAL A 100 6.34 18.59 -1.83
N LEU A 101 5.12 18.41 -2.32
CA LEU A 101 4.79 18.34 -3.74
C LEU A 101 4.17 19.65 -4.22
N GLY A 102 4.59 20.12 -5.39
CA GLY A 102 3.91 21.19 -6.10
C GLY A 102 2.75 20.62 -6.90
N GLY A 103 1.59 21.27 -6.82
CA GLY A 103 0.39 20.88 -7.55
C GLY A 103 -0.41 22.10 -8.00
N GLN A 104 -1.60 21.82 -8.48
CA GLN A 104 -2.54 22.84 -8.90
C GLN A 104 -3.98 22.43 -8.57
N VAL A 105 -4.86 23.43 -8.52
CA VAL A 105 -6.30 23.21 -8.51
C VAL A 105 -6.75 22.82 -9.92
N ILE A 106 -7.45 21.70 -10.09
CA ILE A 106 -8.01 21.27 -11.37
C ILE A 106 -9.38 21.91 -11.57
N GLU A 107 -10.21 21.88 -10.54
CA GLU A 107 -11.61 22.27 -10.63
C GLU A 107 -12.10 22.81 -9.29
N VAL A 108 -13.12 23.67 -9.35
CA VAL A 108 -13.86 24.16 -8.19
C VAL A 108 -15.26 23.59 -8.26
N LEU A 109 -15.62 22.76 -7.28
CA LEU A 109 -16.94 22.15 -7.17
C LEU A 109 -18.01 23.21 -6.85
N SER A 110 -19.27 22.87 -7.07
CA SER A 110 -20.43 23.76 -6.84
C SER A 110 -20.56 24.24 -5.39
N ASN A 111 -20.02 23.49 -4.43
CA ASN A 111 -19.97 23.85 -3.01
C ASN A 111 -18.76 24.72 -2.63
N GLY A 112 -17.89 25.07 -3.58
CA GLY A 112 -16.67 25.85 -3.35
C GLY A 112 -15.45 25.03 -2.91
N THR A 113 -15.57 23.71 -2.80
CA THR A 113 -14.43 22.82 -2.55
C THR A 113 -13.57 22.70 -3.81
N LEU A 114 -12.26 22.64 -3.63
CA LEU A 114 -11.26 22.58 -4.68
C LEU A 114 -10.84 21.12 -4.89
N VAL A 115 -10.85 20.68 -6.14
CA VAL A 115 -10.20 19.44 -6.56
C VAL A 115 -8.75 19.76 -6.87
N ILE A 116 -7.83 19.10 -6.18
CA ILE A 116 -6.40 19.34 -6.35
C ILE A 116 -5.69 18.12 -6.91
N GLU A 117 -4.65 18.38 -7.68
CA GLU A 117 -3.74 17.35 -8.18
C GLU A 117 -2.30 17.84 -8.12
N ALA A 118 -1.41 16.96 -7.66
CA ALA A 118 0.02 17.17 -7.67
C ALA A 118 0.68 15.94 -8.26
N ALA A 119 1.56 16.15 -9.24
CA ALA A 119 2.36 15.10 -9.83
C ALA A 119 3.83 15.51 -9.81
N ARG A 120 4.69 14.64 -9.29
CA ARG A 120 6.14 14.84 -9.32
C ARG A 120 6.84 13.58 -9.75
N GLN A 121 7.66 13.70 -10.77
CA GLN A 121 8.60 12.66 -11.18
C GLN A 121 9.96 12.96 -10.53
N VAL A 122 10.52 11.99 -9.82
CA VAL A 122 11.84 12.04 -9.21
C VAL A 122 12.64 10.87 -9.76
N GLU A 123 13.85 11.14 -10.23
CA GLU A 123 14.79 10.10 -10.64
C GLU A 123 15.88 9.97 -9.57
N PHE A 124 16.05 8.75 -9.05
CA PHE A 124 17.07 8.46 -8.06
C PHE A 124 17.72 7.11 -8.38
N ALA A 125 19.05 7.07 -8.47
CA ALA A 125 19.83 5.84 -8.67
C ALA A 125 19.32 4.93 -9.82
N GLN A 126 19.09 5.50 -11.02
CA GLN A 126 18.55 4.81 -12.21
C GLN A 126 17.12 4.23 -12.03
N GLN A 127 16.41 4.69 -11.01
CA GLN A 127 15.00 4.40 -10.80
C GLN A 127 14.20 5.68 -10.98
N THR A 128 13.15 5.61 -11.79
CA THR A 128 12.20 6.71 -11.95
C THR A 128 11.02 6.45 -11.05
N GLN A 129 10.74 7.36 -10.13
CA GLN A 129 9.56 7.34 -9.27
C GLN A 129 8.62 8.48 -9.67
N THR A 130 7.37 8.15 -9.94
CA THR A 130 6.31 9.13 -10.19
C THR A 130 5.36 9.11 -9.00
N ILE A 131 5.26 10.24 -8.32
CA ILE A 131 4.36 10.44 -7.19
C ILE A 131 3.18 11.26 -7.71
N ILE A 132 1.98 10.71 -7.58
CA ILE A 132 0.73 11.37 -7.98
C ILE A 132 -0.14 11.47 -6.73
N LEU A 133 -0.66 12.67 -6.48
CA LEU A 133 -1.54 12.97 -5.37
C LEU A 133 -2.79 13.64 -5.89
N ARG A 134 -3.95 13.18 -5.42
CA ARG A 134 -5.26 13.76 -5.72
C ARG A 134 -6.08 13.88 -4.45
N GLY A 135 -6.94 14.90 -4.38
CA GLY A 135 -7.81 15.05 -3.22
C GLY A 135 -8.70 16.28 -3.29
N LEU A 136 -9.53 16.42 -2.27
CA LEU A 136 -10.47 17.52 -2.11
C LEU A 136 -10.02 18.43 -0.97
N VAL A 137 -10.06 19.73 -1.22
CA VAL A 137 -9.55 20.76 -0.31
C VAL A 137 -10.53 21.89 -0.18
N ARG A 138 -10.75 22.37 1.03
CA ARG A 138 -11.53 23.58 1.24
C ARG A 138 -10.61 24.81 1.20
N PRO A 139 -11.05 25.93 0.62
CA PRO A 139 -10.22 27.14 0.55
C PRO A 139 -9.68 27.63 1.90
N GLU A 140 -10.42 27.43 2.99
CA GLU A 140 -10.01 27.81 4.34
C GLU A 140 -8.81 27.02 4.88
N ASP A 141 -8.61 25.79 4.40
CA ASP A 141 -7.51 24.91 4.82
C ASP A 141 -6.19 25.26 4.10
N ILE A 142 -6.25 26.11 3.08
CA ILE A 142 -5.07 26.62 2.36
C ILE A 142 -4.47 27.80 3.13
N SER A 143 -3.17 27.73 3.40
CA SER A 143 -2.43 28.80 4.06
C SER A 143 -2.24 30.02 3.15
N GLN A 144 -1.81 31.15 3.73
CA GLN A 144 -1.51 32.37 2.95
C GLN A 144 -0.37 32.18 1.94
N GLN A 145 0.48 31.16 2.16
CA GLN A 145 1.57 30.78 1.28
C GLN A 145 1.16 29.73 0.24
N ASN A 146 -0.15 29.50 0.04
CA ASN A 146 -0.69 28.45 -0.83
C ASN A 146 -0.19 27.05 -0.47
N GLN A 147 0.01 26.80 0.83
CA GLN A 147 0.42 25.49 1.33
C GLN A 147 -0.77 24.78 1.98
N ILE A 148 -0.80 23.46 1.83
CA ILE A 148 -1.75 22.60 2.50
C ILE A 148 -1.07 21.36 3.06
N LEU A 149 -1.48 20.96 4.27
CA LEU A 149 -1.01 19.76 4.91
C LEU A 149 -1.84 18.55 4.44
N SER A 150 -1.22 17.39 4.24
CA SER A 150 -1.91 16.18 3.78
C SER A 150 -3.07 15.76 4.68
N THR A 151 -2.96 16.01 5.98
CA THR A 151 -4.01 15.74 6.97
C THR A 151 -5.26 16.61 6.81
N ALA A 152 -5.16 17.76 6.14
CA ALA A 152 -6.28 18.65 5.86
C ALA A 152 -6.97 18.34 4.52
N ILE A 153 -6.43 17.39 3.73
CA ILE A 153 -6.98 16.98 2.44
C ILE A 153 -7.99 15.86 2.67
N SER A 154 -9.22 16.05 2.18
CA SER A 154 -10.24 15.00 2.22
C SER A 154 -10.08 14.04 1.04
N SER A 155 -10.29 12.75 1.31
CA SER A 155 -10.18 11.67 0.30
C SER A 155 -8.85 11.73 -0.47
N LEU A 156 -7.74 11.90 0.28
CA LEU A 156 -6.40 11.95 -0.29
C LEU A 156 -6.04 10.58 -0.87
N GLU A 157 -5.79 10.56 -2.17
CA GLU A 157 -5.23 9.43 -2.89
C GLU A 157 -3.78 9.74 -3.22
N LEU A 158 -2.87 8.88 -2.77
CA LEU A 158 -1.44 9.00 -3.02
C LEU A 158 -0.95 7.73 -3.71
N GLU A 159 -0.47 7.90 -4.93
CA GLU A 159 0.08 6.84 -5.73
C GLU A 159 1.58 7.06 -5.96
N VAL A 160 2.39 6.06 -5.61
CA VAL A 160 3.84 6.06 -5.85
C VAL A 160 4.17 4.97 -6.87
N LYS A 161 4.38 5.37 -8.11
CA LYS A 161 4.77 4.49 -9.22
C LYS A 161 6.28 4.47 -9.37
N GLY A 162 6.93 3.36 -8.97
CA GLY A 162 8.36 3.14 -9.18
C GLY A 162 8.62 2.27 -10.42
N LYS A 163 9.47 2.74 -11.35
CA LYS A 163 10.05 1.93 -12.41
C LYS A 163 11.54 1.76 -12.12
N GLY A 164 11.95 0.55 -11.75
CA GLY A 164 13.33 0.20 -11.47
C GLY A 164 13.70 -1.16 -12.03
N ILE A 165 15.01 -1.39 -12.19
CA ILE A 165 15.57 -2.72 -12.40
C ILE A 165 15.39 -3.51 -11.10
N VAL A 166 14.39 -4.39 -11.07
CA VAL A 166 14.27 -5.39 -10.02
C VAL A 166 15.42 -6.36 -10.23
N ASN A 167 16.53 -6.15 -9.51
CA ASN A 167 17.51 -7.21 -9.32
C ASN A 167 16.86 -8.25 -8.41
N ASP A 168 16.05 -9.11 -9.03
CA ASP A 168 15.35 -10.19 -8.38
C ASP A 168 16.37 -11.27 -7.98
N TYR A 169 17.07 -11.01 -6.87
CA TYR A 169 17.88 -12.02 -6.19
C TYR A 169 17.01 -12.85 -5.24
N THR A 170 15.76 -13.17 -5.61
CA THR A 170 15.04 -14.27 -4.96
C THR A 170 15.67 -15.58 -5.43
N HIS A 171 16.67 -16.04 -4.67
CA HIS A 171 17.27 -17.35 -4.85
C HIS A 171 16.16 -18.40 -4.73
N ARG A 172 15.71 -18.93 -5.87
CA ARG A 172 14.87 -20.13 -5.90
C ARG A 172 15.58 -21.18 -5.05
N GLN A 173 14.90 -21.65 -4.02
CA GLN A 173 15.44 -22.63 -3.09
C GLN A 173 16.04 -23.80 -3.88
N ASN A 174 17.36 -24.02 -3.72
CA ASN A 174 18.11 -24.99 -4.51
C ASN A 174 17.42 -26.35 -4.48
N ALA A 175 17.41 -27.05 -5.62
CA ALA A 175 16.77 -28.35 -5.75
C ALA A 175 17.23 -29.36 -4.68
N LEU A 176 18.45 -29.20 -4.17
CA LEU A 176 19.00 -29.98 -3.04
C LEU A 176 18.21 -29.80 -1.74
N VAL A 177 17.76 -28.59 -1.40
CA VAL A 177 16.96 -28.33 -0.19
C VAL A 177 15.58 -28.98 -0.31
N ARG A 178 14.99 -28.94 -1.52
CA ARG A 178 13.72 -29.62 -1.82
C ARG A 178 13.85 -31.14 -1.80
N PHE A 179 14.98 -31.67 -2.26
CA PHE A 179 15.27 -33.10 -2.22
C PHE A 179 15.52 -33.60 -0.78
N LEU A 180 16.24 -32.83 0.02
CA LEU A 180 16.43 -33.09 1.45
C LEU A 180 15.10 -33.08 2.22
N GLN A 181 14.19 -32.14 1.92
CA GLN A 181 12.85 -32.14 2.52
C GLN A 181 11.99 -33.33 2.08
N ASN A 182 12.09 -33.77 0.82
CA ASN A 182 11.35 -34.95 0.35
C ASN A 182 11.87 -36.26 0.96
N ILE A 183 13.13 -36.32 1.38
CA ILE A 183 13.69 -37.48 2.09
C ILE A 183 13.42 -37.40 3.59
N LEU A 184 13.44 -36.22 4.21
CA LEU A 184 13.21 -36.10 5.66
C LEU A 184 11.73 -36.25 6.08
N VAL A 185 10.81 -36.34 5.12
CA VAL A 185 9.39 -36.63 5.35
C VAL A 185 9.11 -38.08 4.92
N PHE A 186 9.49 -39.03 5.77
CA PHE A 186 8.87 -40.36 5.83
C PHE A 186 7.94 -40.41 7.03
#